data_AF-A0A3N0DTK2-F1
#
_entry.id   AF-A0A3N0DTK2-F1
#
_cell.length_a   1.000
_cell.length_b   1.000
_cell.length_c   1.000
_cell.angle_alpha   90.00
_cell.angle_beta   90.00
_cell.angle_gamma   90.00
#
_symmetry.space_group_name_H-M   'P 1'
#
loop_
_entity.id
_entity.type
_entity.pdbx_description
1 polymer ?
#
loop_
_entity_poly.entity_id
_entity_poly.type
_entity_poly.pdbx_seq_one_letter_code
_entity_poly.pdbx_strand_id
1 'polypeptide(L)'
;MPNPVDPLEPGGRIKDIRVYRDSFIGMSMLACVPFLIFGALKVYGWLAAIGLFVFWTLLLAQSTRWFLPYPRRVIYLALVGFASWLGVVLLTR
;
A
#
# COMPACT_ATOMS: atom_id res chain seq x y z
N MET A 1 -45.77 32.65 -13.54
CA MET A 1 -45.09 31.69 -14.43
C MET A 1 -43.85 31.20 -13.72
N PRO A 2 -43.74 29.90 -13.40
CA PRO A 2 -42.54 29.35 -12.77
C PRO A 2 -41.34 29.47 -13.72
N ASN A 3 -40.22 29.93 -13.18
CA ASN A 3 -38.91 30.01 -13.84
C ASN A 3 -38.53 28.62 -14.40
N PRO A 4 -37.93 28.50 -15.61
CA PRO A 4 -37.49 27.21 -16.11
C PRO A 4 -36.48 26.67 -15.11
N VAL A 5 -36.83 25.55 -14.48
CA VAL A 5 -35.91 24.81 -13.63
C VAL A 5 -34.79 24.37 -14.57
N ASP A 6 -33.67 25.10 -14.54
CA ASP A 6 -32.38 24.55 -14.96
C ASP A 6 -32.27 23.15 -14.33
N PRO A 7 -31.85 22.11 -15.07
CA PRO A 7 -31.63 20.80 -14.49
C PRO A 7 -30.45 20.89 -13.52
N LEU A 8 -30.73 21.32 -12.29
CA LEU A 8 -29.85 21.16 -11.15
C LEU A 8 -29.93 19.69 -10.73
N GLU A 9 -28.81 19.03 -11.01
CA GLU A 9 -28.21 17.96 -10.22
C GLU A 9 -28.58 16.49 -10.49
N PRO A 10 -27.63 15.54 -10.27
CA PRO A 10 -26.48 15.69 -9.37
C PRO A 10 -25.12 15.47 -10.04
N GLY A 11 -24.11 16.15 -9.50
CA GLY A 11 -22.71 15.79 -9.69
C GLY A 11 -22.58 14.27 -9.64
N GLY A 12 -22.15 13.70 -10.77
CA GLY A 12 -22.19 12.27 -11.05
C GLY A 12 -21.37 11.47 -10.04
N ARG A 13 -22.02 11.14 -8.93
CA ARG A 13 -21.74 10.08 -7.96
C ARG A 13 -20.24 9.88 -7.75
N ILE A 14 -19.69 10.54 -6.72
CA ILE A 14 -18.41 10.20 -6.10
C ILE A 14 -18.28 8.67 -6.11
N LYS A 15 -17.53 8.16 -7.08
CA LYS A 15 -17.41 6.74 -7.38
C LYS A 15 -16.66 6.16 -6.19
N ASP A 16 -17.40 5.51 -5.29
CA ASP A 16 -16.94 4.81 -4.09
C ASP A 16 -15.54 5.19 -3.59
N ILE A 17 -15.43 6.25 -2.79
CA ILE A 17 -14.19 6.55 -2.03
C ILE A 17 -13.75 5.31 -1.24
N ARG A 18 -14.72 4.51 -0.79
CA ARG A 18 -14.50 3.24 -0.10
C ARG A 18 -13.76 2.18 -0.92
N VAL A 19 -13.85 2.21 -2.26
CA VAL A 19 -13.10 1.29 -3.14
C VAL A 19 -11.61 1.63 -3.17
N TYR A 20 -11.25 2.91 -3.06
CA TYR A 20 -9.86 3.35 -2.98
C TYR A 20 -9.26 3.28 -1.58
N ARG A 21 -10.10 3.22 -0.53
CA ARG A 21 -9.66 3.07 0.86
C ARG A 21 -8.71 1.89 1.04
N ASP A 22 -8.99 0.77 0.39
CA ASP A 22 -8.18 -0.43 0.49
C ASP A 22 -6.78 -0.23 -0.12
N SER A 23 -6.70 0.44 -1.28
CA SER A 23 -5.41 0.83 -1.85
C SER A 23 -4.65 1.79 -0.95
N PHE A 24 -5.36 2.75 -0.34
CA PHE A 24 -4.75 3.74 0.55
C PHE A 24 -4.15 3.07 1.79
N ILE A 25 -4.88 2.15 2.41
CA ILE A 25 -4.40 1.34 3.55
C ILE A 25 -3.16 0.53 3.12
N GLY A 26 -3.20 -0.12 1.96
CA GLY A 26 -2.05 -0.87 1.45
C GLY A 26 -0.82 0.01 1.20
N MET A 27 -1.01 1.20 0.64
CA MET A 27 0.07 2.18 0.41
C MET A 27 0.68 2.68 1.73
N SER A 28 -0.15 3.05 2.70
CA SER A 28 0.30 3.52 4.02
C SER A 28 1.06 2.43 4.76
N MET A 29 0.57 1.19 4.72
CA MET A 29 1.23 0.07 5.36
C MET A 29 2.59 -0.24 4.69
N LEU A 30 2.67 -0.18 3.36
CA LEU A 30 3.95 -0.27 2.64
C LEU A 30 4.91 0.84 3.01
N ALA A 31 4.45 2.07 3.20
CA ALA A 31 5.29 3.18 3.65
C ALA A 31 5.86 2.98 5.07
N CYS A 32 5.19 2.19 5.91
CA CYS A 32 5.70 1.82 7.24
C CYS A 32 6.74 0.69 7.22
N VAL A 33 6.70 -0.22 6.24
CA VAL A 33 7.67 -1.33 6.13
C VAL A 33 9.15 -0.90 6.11
N PRO A 34 9.59 0.17 5.40
CA PRO A 34 11.00 0.58 5.44
C PRO A 34 11.44 1.00 6.86
N PHE A 35 10.55 1.61 7.65
CA PHE A 35 10.86 1.91 9.05
C PHE A 35 11.12 0.63 9.86
N LEU A 36 10.40 -0.46 9.59
CA LEU A 36 10.66 -1.77 10.21
C LEU A 36 12.00 -2.35 9.75
N ILE A 37 12.32 -2.23 8.44
CA ILE A 37 13.58 -2.71 7.86
C ILE A 37 14.77 -2.03 8.53
N PHE A 38 14.77 -0.69 8.57
CA PHE A 38 15.85 0.10 9.18
C PHE A 38 15.83 0.05 10.71
N GLY A 39 14.66 -0.09 11.33
CA GLY A 39 14.53 -0.16 12.79
C GLY A 39 15.13 -1.43 13.40
N ALA A 40 15.02 -2.58 12.73
CA ALA A 40 15.61 -3.83 13.20
C ALA A 40 16.90 -4.23 12.45
N LEU A 41 17.55 -3.27 11.78
CA LEU A 41 18.87 -3.45 11.12
C LEU A 41 19.92 -4.12 12.04
N LYS A 42 19.82 -3.85 13.34
CA LYS A 42 20.71 -4.39 14.37
C LYS A 42 20.48 -5.87 14.69
N VAL A 43 19.35 -6.44 14.27
CA VAL A 43 18.94 -7.83 14.56
C VAL A 43 19.44 -8.79 13.47
N TYR A 44 19.27 -8.43 12.20
CA TYR A 44 19.52 -9.34 11.05
C TYR A 44 20.73 -8.96 10.19
N GLY A 45 21.42 -7.86 10.50
CA GLY A 45 22.62 -7.42 9.79
C GLY A 45 22.34 -6.75 8.43
N TRP A 46 23.38 -6.13 7.86
CA TRP A 46 23.26 -5.29 6.66
C TRP A 46 22.83 -6.04 5.39
N LEU A 47 23.27 -7.29 5.21
CA LEU A 47 22.93 -8.07 4.01
C LEU A 47 21.43 -8.39 3.94
N ALA A 48 20.85 -8.80 5.07
CA ALA A 48 19.41 -9.06 5.15
C ALA A 48 18.60 -7.77 4.96
N ALA A 49 19.06 -6.65 5.51
CA ALA A 49 18.41 -5.35 5.33
C ALA A 49 18.40 -4.88 3.87
N ILE A 50 19.53 -5.04 3.14
CA ILE A 50 19.60 -4.69 1.72
C ILE A 50 18.64 -5.56 0.90
N GLY A 51 18.64 -6.88 1.13
CA GLY A 51 17.72 -7.80 0.45
C GLY A 51 16.26 -7.45 0.68
N LEU A 52 15.90 -7.12 1.92
CA LEU A 52 14.54 -6.70 2.26
C LEU A 52 14.16 -5.36 1.66
N PHE A 53 15.09 -4.41 1.60
CA PHE A 53 14.86 -3.10 1.01
C PHE A 53 14.62 -3.19 -0.50
N VAL A 54 15.39 -4.03 -1.20
CA VAL A 54 15.19 -4.30 -2.63
C VAL A 54 13.84 -4.97 -2.86
N PHE A 55 13.51 -6.01 -2.07
CA PHE A 55 12.22 -6.69 -2.14
C PHE A 55 11.04 -5.73 -1.88
N TRP A 56 11.16 -4.88 -0.87
CA TRP A 56 10.19 -3.83 -0.57
C TRP A 56 10.03 -2.83 -1.72
N THR A 57 11.14 -2.41 -2.35
CA THR A 57 11.12 -1.47 -3.47
C THR A 57 10.35 -2.05 -4.66
N LEU A 58 10.52 -3.34 -4.94
CA LEU A 58 9.75 -4.06 -5.97
C LEU A 58 8.27 -4.10 -5.63
N LEU A 59 7.91 -4.39 -4.38
CA LEU A 59 6.52 -4.37 -3.91
C LEU A 59 5.91 -2.97 -4.00
N LEU A 60 6.68 -1.92 -3.70
CA LEU A 60 6.27 -0.53 -3.83
C LEU A 60 6.00 -0.16 -5.29
N ALA A 61 6.92 -0.48 -6.19
CA ALA A 61 6.77 -0.25 -7.63
C ALA A 61 5.57 -1.04 -8.21
N GLN A 62 5.34 -2.25 -7.73
CA GLN A 62 4.19 -3.05 -8.12
C GLN A 62 2.88 -2.47 -7.58
N SER A 63 2.90 -1.92 -6.37
CA SER A 63 1.76 -1.29 -5.72
C SER A 63 1.35 0.01 -6.39
N THR A 64 2.31 0.87 -6.77
CA THR A 64 2.04 2.07 -7.58
C THR A 64 1.48 1.71 -8.95
N ARG A 65 1.97 0.64 -9.57
CA ARG A 65 1.45 0.15 -10.86
C ARG A 65 0.05 -0.45 -10.75
N TRP A 66 -0.30 -1.10 -9.65
CA TRP A 66 -1.60 -1.75 -9.44
C TRP A 66 -2.64 -0.87 -8.74
N PHE A 67 -2.26 0.31 -8.28
CA PHE A 67 -3.12 1.27 -7.60
C PHE A 67 -4.37 1.67 -8.42
N LEU A 68 -4.19 1.87 -9.73
CA LEU A 68 -5.24 2.28 -10.67
C LEU A 68 -6.13 1.12 -11.17
N PRO A 69 -5.58 -0.03 -11.62
CA PRO A 69 -6.40 -1.10 -12.19
C PRO A 69 -6.98 -2.10 -11.16
N TYR A 70 -6.32 -2.35 -10.01
CA TYR A 70 -6.73 -3.41 -9.07
C TYR A 70 -6.49 -3.03 -7.60
N PRO A 71 -7.35 -2.19 -7.00
CA PRO A 71 -7.12 -1.61 -5.67
C PRO A 71 -6.94 -2.64 -4.54
N ARG A 72 -7.72 -3.72 -4.57
CA ARG A 72 -7.66 -4.78 -3.56
C ARG A 72 -6.33 -5.55 -3.56
N ARG A 73 -5.61 -5.60 -4.68
CA ARG A 73 -4.35 -6.35 -4.78
C ARG A 73 -3.21 -5.68 -4.02
N VAL A 74 -3.30 -4.36 -3.82
CA VAL A 74 -2.29 -3.58 -3.10
C VAL A 74 -2.19 -4.00 -1.63
N ILE A 75 -3.32 -4.34 -0.97
CA ILE A 75 -3.31 -4.86 0.41
C ILE A 75 -2.52 -6.16 0.52
N TYR A 76 -2.72 -7.09 -0.41
CA TYR A 76 -1.99 -8.36 -0.39
C TYR A 76 -0.48 -8.15 -0.54
N LEU A 77 -0.05 -7.18 -1.36
CA LEU A 77 1.36 -6.83 -1.49
C LEU A 77 1.95 -6.28 -0.18
N ALA A 78 1.19 -5.45 0.54
CA ALA A 78 1.59 -4.95 1.85
C ALA A 78 1.70 -6.08 2.89
N LEU A 79 0.73 -7.01 2.91
CA LEU A 79 0.78 -8.18 3.78
C LEU A 79 1.97 -9.10 3.46
N VAL A 80 2.28 -9.31 2.19
CA VAL A 80 3.46 -10.08 1.77
C VAL A 80 4.76 -9.39 2.20
N GLY A 81 4.85 -8.07 2.05
CA GLY A 81 5.99 -7.28 2.54
C GLY A 81 6.18 -7.42 4.05
N PHE A 82 5.10 -7.29 4.82
CA PHE A 82 5.13 -7.46 6.27
C PHE A 82 5.50 -8.89 6.69
N ALA A 83 4.90 -9.91 6.05
CA ALA A 83 5.19 -11.31 6.32
C ALA A 83 6.64 -11.68 6.00
N SER A 84 7.20 -11.14 4.90
CA SER A 84 8.60 -11.35 4.54
C SER A 84 9.56 -10.76 5.59
N TRP A 85 9.26 -9.56 6.11
CA TRP A 85 10.00 -8.96 7.22
C TRP A 85 9.93 -9.80 8.48
N LEU A 86 8.73 -10.22 8.86
CA LEU A 86 8.51 -11.04 10.06
C LEU A 86 9.24 -12.39 9.94
N GLY A 87 9.22 -13.01 8.75
CA GLY A 87 9.97 -14.23 8.46
C GLY A 87 11.49 -14.06 8.64
N VAL A 88 12.06 -12.96 8.13
CA VAL A 88 13.50 -12.69 8.32
C VAL A 88 13.85 -12.41 9.77
N VAL A 89 13.03 -11.65 10.50
CA VAL A 89 13.22 -11.41 11.93
C VAL A 89 13.18 -12.73 12.73
N LEU A 90 12.27 -13.64 12.40
CA LEU A 90 12.16 -14.94 13.07
C LEU A 90 13.32 -15.89 12.72
N LEU A 91 13.83 -15.84 11.48
CA LEU A 91 14.97 -16.65 11.05
C LEU A 91 16.31 -16.20 11.64
N THR A 92 16.42 -14.91 11.98
CA THR A 92 17.66 -14.29 12.45
C THR A 92 17.71 -14.08 13.97
N ARG A 93 16.60 -14.34 14.67
CA ARG A 93 16.56 -14.48 16.13
C ARG A 93 16.90 -15.90 16.56
#